data_AF-A0A3R8Q5Z9-F1
#
_entry.id   AF-A0A3R8Q5Z9-F1
#
_cell.length_a   1.000
_cell.length_b   1.000
_cell.length_c   1.000
_cell.angle_alpha   90.00
_cell.angle_beta   90.00
_cell.angle_gamma   90.00
#
_symmetry.space_group_name_H-M   'P 1'
#
loop_
_entity.id
_entity.type
_entity.pdbx_description
1 polymer ?
#
loop_
_entity_poly.entity_id
_entity_poly.type
_entity_poly.pdbx_seq_one_letter_code
_entity_poly.pdbx_strand_id
1 'polypeptide(L)'
;MIGNNYRWGHGAHAAGHRALEEVGGQVVGNEFVELGHLDFGRVIEEIERSGADCVLSTLVGADEVAFERQVWEAGLRTKWATLSLAMEESARERIGDDAAAGIWAALGYFEGLDTTENKALLGRYRGKYGRWAPPLSSLSESVYEAVALYAAAVRNGRGDVRGVAEALREIRMTMPEAPSSQPARTRCVRTCTSPRQSPGAFASRPDDGRDAPASLRPRRLRPASTAAAESADDSAVKAHRDRVPIPPRSDRRTPTRSPTAAHGVR
;
A
#
# COMPACT_ATOMS: atom_id res chain seq x y z
N MET A 1 14.65 -4.46 -10.44
CA MET A 1 13.49 -3.63 -10.05
C MET A 1 12.57 -3.57 -11.24
N ILE A 2 11.26 -3.71 -11.03
CA ILE A 2 10.25 -3.69 -12.09
C ILE A 2 9.07 -2.82 -11.62
N GLY A 3 8.48 -2.04 -12.52
CA GLY A 3 7.39 -1.15 -12.15
C GLY A 3 6.55 -0.69 -13.31
N ASN A 4 5.37 -0.14 -13.02
CA ASN A 4 4.61 0.57 -14.04
C ASN A 4 5.20 1.97 -14.30
N ASN A 5 5.17 2.42 -15.56
CA ASN A 5 5.76 3.66 -16.03
C ASN A 5 4.91 4.90 -15.67
N TYR A 6 4.83 5.21 -14.39
CA TYR A 6 4.17 6.42 -13.89
C TYR A 6 4.86 6.96 -12.64
N ARG A 7 4.49 8.18 -12.23
CA ARG A 7 5.22 8.97 -11.22
C ARG A 7 5.50 8.22 -9.92
N TRP A 8 4.57 7.40 -9.46
CA TRP A 8 4.73 6.65 -8.21
C TRP A 8 5.86 5.60 -8.33
N GLY A 9 5.88 4.79 -9.39
CA GLY A 9 6.91 3.78 -9.63
C GLY A 9 8.32 4.39 -9.72
N HIS A 10 8.45 5.51 -10.45
CA HIS A 10 9.72 6.27 -10.51
C HIS A 10 10.19 6.73 -9.13
N GLY A 11 9.30 7.29 -8.30
CA GLY A 11 9.62 7.72 -6.94
C GLY A 11 9.99 6.55 -6.03
N ALA A 12 9.26 5.44 -6.13
CA ALA A 12 9.51 4.23 -5.36
C ALA A 12 10.86 3.59 -5.74
N HIS A 13 11.20 3.53 -7.03
CA HIS A 13 12.51 3.04 -7.46
C HIS A 13 13.63 3.95 -6.98
N ALA A 14 13.48 5.28 -7.06
CA ALA A 14 14.47 6.20 -6.51
C ALA A 14 14.69 6.03 -4.99
N ALA A 15 13.63 5.76 -4.23
CA ALA A 15 13.75 5.42 -2.81
C ALA A 15 14.42 4.06 -2.60
N GLY A 16 14.10 3.06 -3.43
CA GLY A 16 14.73 1.74 -3.40
C GLY A 16 16.23 1.78 -3.67
N HIS A 17 16.68 2.59 -4.63
CA HIS A 17 18.12 2.82 -4.90
C HIS A 17 18.83 3.32 -3.64
N ARG A 18 18.32 4.38 -3.02
CA ARG A 18 18.90 4.93 -1.77
C ARG A 18 18.95 3.90 -0.65
N ALA A 19 17.85 3.16 -0.46
CA ALA A 19 17.78 2.13 0.57
C ALA A 19 18.78 0.99 0.33
N LEU A 20 19.02 0.61 -0.93
CA LEU A 20 20.01 -0.40 -1.29
C LEU A 20 21.45 0.09 -1.08
N GLU A 21 21.74 1.35 -1.42
CA GLU A 21 23.05 1.97 -1.17
C GLU A 21 23.42 1.93 0.32
N GLU A 22 22.47 2.24 1.21
CA GLU A 22 22.68 2.24 2.67
C GLU A 22 23.06 0.87 3.23
N VAL A 23 22.59 -0.21 2.60
CA VAL A 23 22.86 -1.60 3.05
C VAL A 23 23.96 -2.29 2.23
N GLY A 24 24.60 -1.57 1.30
CA GLY A 24 25.63 -2.11 0.41
C GLY A 24 25.09 -3.07 -0.66
N GLY A 25 23.79 -2.96 -0.98
CA GLY A 25 23.15 -3.69 -2.08
C GLY A 25 23.45 -3.05 -3.44
N GLN A 26 23.26 -3.83 -4.51
CA GLN A 26 23.47 -3.37 -5.88
C GLN A 26 22.20 -3.54 -6.71
N VAL A 27 21.88 -2.53 -7.53
CA VAL A 27 20.84 -2.65 -8.55
C VAL A 27 21.44 -3.23 -9.82
N VAL A 28 21.03 -4.45 -10.17
CA VAL A 28 21.48 -5.18 -11.36
C VAL A 28 20.53 -5.06 -12.56
N GLY A 29 19.37 -4.45 -12.36
CA GLY A 29 18.37 -4.22 -13.41
C GLY A 29 17.23 -3.32 -12.92
N ASN A 30 16.73 -2.47 -13.80
CA ASN A 30 15.64 -1.54 -13.52
C ASN A 30 14.81 -1.31 -14.78
N GLU A 31 13.57 -1.80 -14.78
CA GLU A 31 12.69 -1.74 -15.94
C GLU A 31 11.32 -1.15 -15.57
N PHE A 32 10.76 -0.40 -16.51
CA PHE A 32 9.40 0.10 -16.44
C PHE A 32 8.58 -0.43 -17.62
N VAL A 33 7.36 -0.86 -17.33
CA VAL A 33 6.37 -1.27 -18.32
C VAL A 33 5.17 -0.32 -18.29
N GLU A 34 4.45 -0.19 -19.40
CA GLU A 34 3.21 0.58 -19.42
C GLU A 34 2.13 -0.05 -18.53
N LEU A 35 1.14 0.73 -18.11
CA LEU A 35 -0.02 0.19 -17.39
C LEU A 35 -0.87 -0.71 -18.30
N GLY A 36 -1.34 -1.83 -17.77
CA GLY A 36 -2.07 -2.84 -18.55
C GLY A 36 -1.14 -3.79 -19.31
N HIS A 37 0.13 -3.84 -18.93
CA HIS A 37 1.09 -4.78 -19.52
C HIS A 37 0.87 -6.18 -18.96
N LEU A 38 0.77 -7.18 -19.84
CA LEU A 38 0.40 -8.55 -19.47
C LEU A 38 1.38 -9.62 -19.97
N ASP A 39 2.41 -9.27 -20.75
CA ASP A 39 3.40 -10.23 -21.27
C ASP A 39 4.78 -9.91 -20.71
N PHE A 40 5.13 -10.58 -19.62
CA PHE A 40 6.38 -10.33 -18.89
C PHE A 40 7.49 -11.30 -19.25
N GLY A 41 7.33 -12.17 -20.26
CA GLY A 41 8.29 -13.22 -20.56
C GLY A 41 9.72 -12.70 -20.73
N ARG A 42 9.87 -11.65 -21.54
CA ARG A 42 11.17 -10.98 -21.74
C ARG A 42 11.75 -10.44 -20.43
N VAL A 43 10.93 -9.76 -19.62
CA VAL A 43 11.39 -9.13 -18.37
C VAL A 43 11.82 -10.20 -17.36
N ILE A 44 11.09 -11.29 -17.29
CA ILE A 44 11.40 -12.44 -16.42
C ILE A 44 12.73 -13.08 -16.84
N GLU A 45 12.96 -13.28 -18.14
CA GLU A 45 14.25 -13.76 -18.66
C GLU A 45 15.41 -12.82 -18.32
N GLU A 46 15.19 -11.49 -18.41
CA GLU A 46 16.19 -10.49 -18.04
C GLU A 46 16.51 -10.53 -16.54
N ILE A 47 15.49 -10.68 -15.68
CA ILE A 47 15.67 -10.86 -14.24
C ILE A 47 16.45 -12.14 -13.95
N GLU A 48 16.10 -13.27 -14.56
CA GLU A 48 16.81 -14.53 -14.35
C GLU A 48 18.29 -14.43 -14.76
N ARG A 49 18.57 -13.85 -15.95
CA ARG A 49 19.95 -13.65 -16.43
C ARG A 49 20.76 -12.69 -15.55
N SER A 50 20.10 -11.72 -14.91
CA SER A 50 20.78 -10.76 -14.05
C SER A 50 21.36 -11.37 -12.77
N GLY A 51 20.88 -12.56 -12.38
CA GLY A 51 21.28 -13.22 -11.13
C GLY A 51 20.82 -12.47 -9.88
N ALA A 52 19.77 -11.66 -9.98
CA ALA A 52 19.24 -10.90 -8.85
C ALA A 52 18.76 -11.82 -7.71
N ASP A 53 19.18 -11.53 -6.47
CA ASP A 53 18.69 -12.22 -5.28
C ASP A 53 17.25 -11.80 -4.93
N CYS A 54 16.87 -10.57 -5.29
CA CYS A 54 15.56 -10.02 -5.01
C CYS A 54 15.03 -9.11 -6.13
N VAL A 55 13.71 -9.07 -6.25
CA VAL A 55 12.97 -8.20 -7.16
C VAL A 55 12.14 -7.25 -6.32
N LEU A 56 12.45 -5.94 -6.40
CA LEU A 56 11.51 -4.92 -5.96
C LEU A 56 10.47 -4.70 -7.07
N SER A 57 9.21 -5.04 -6.79
CA SER A 57 8.07 -4.77 -7.67
C SER A 57 7.30 -3.52 -7.23
N THR A 58 7.03 -2.67 -8.21
CA THR A 58 6.09 -1.55 -8.15
C THR A 58 5.04 -1.64 -9.26
N LEU A 59 4.75 -2.87 -9.70
CA LEU A 59 3.58 -3.13 -10.54
C LEU A 59 2.31 -3.05 -9.69
N VAL A 60 1.19 -2.69 -10.32
CA VAL A 60 -0.09 -2.54 -9.63
C VAL A 60 -1.19 -3.37 -10.28
N GLY A 61 -2.12 -3.86 -9.46
CA GLY A 61 -3.35 -4.48 -9.92
C GLY A 61 -3.14 -5.69 -10.82
N ALA A 62 -3.69 -5.65 -12.04
CA ALA A 62 -3.64 -6.78 -12.97
C ALA A 62 -2.23 -7.08 -13.48
N ASP A 63 -1.37 -6.07 -13.59
CA ASP A 63 -0.01 -6.20 -14.09
C ASP A 63 0.85 -6.98 -13.09
N GLU A 64 0.76 -6.66 -11.80
CA GLU A 64 1.37 -7.43 -10.70
C GLU A 64 0.87 -8.89 -10.72
N VAL A 65 -0.44 -9.10 -10.89
CA VAL A 65 -1.02 -10.45 -10.97
C VAL A 65 -0.42 -11.23 -12.14
N ALA A 66 -0.34 -10.63 -13.32
CA ALA A 66 0.19 -11.28 -14.51
C ALA A 66 1.68 -11.62 -14.36
N PHE A 67 2.48 -10.67 -13.88
CA PHE A 67 3.91 -10.87 -13.63
C PHE A 67 4.16 -12.02 -12.65
N GLU A 68 3.53 -11.97 -11.47
CA GLU A 68 3.79 -12.95 -10.41
C GLU A 68 3.28 -14.36 -10.76
N ARG A 69 2.20 -14.46 -11.55
CA ARG A 69 1.75 -15.74 -12.10
C ARG A 69 2.72 -16.30 -13.12
N GLN A 70 3.23 -15.47 -14.04
CA GLN A 70 4.20 -15.91 -15.05
C GLN A 70 5.53 -16.34 -14.40
N VAL A 71 5.99 -15.65 -13.36
CA VAL A 71 7.17 -16.07 -12.56
C VAL A 71 6.95 -17.45 -11.93
N TRP A 72 5.75 -17.70 -11.41
CA TRP A 72 5.41 -19.00 -10.84
C TRP A 72 5.26 -20.10 -11.91
N GLU A 73 4.58 -19.82 -13.02
CA GLU A 73 4.39 -20.74 -14.15
C GLU A 73 5.73 -21.11 -14.82
N ALA A 74 6.70 -20.19 -14.84
CA ALA A 74 8.07 -20.46 -15.28
C ALA A 74 8.91 -21.28 -14.28
N GLY A 75 8.38 -21.58 -13.09
CA GLY A 75 9.10 -22.32 -12.04
C GLY A 75 10.19 -21.50 -11.34
N LEU A 76 10.14 -20.17 -11.44
CA LEU A 76 11.18 -19.25 -10.95
C LEU A 76 10.86 -18.65 -9.58
N ARG A 77 9.70 -18.97 -8.99
CA ARG A 77 9.28 -18.40 -7.69
C ARG A 77 10.32 -18.53 -6.57
N THR A 78 11.10 -19.61 -6.55
CA THR A 78 12.11 -19.85 -5.51
C THR A 78 13.50 -19.36 -5.90
N LYS A 79 13.67 -18.75 -7.08
CA LYS A 79 14.96 -18.27 -7.57
C LYS A 79 15.37 -16.91 -6.97
N TRP A 80 14.39 -16.07 -6.66
CA TRP A 80 14.58 -14.77 -6.02
C TRP A 80 13.42 -14.46 -5.06
N ALA A 81 13.66 -13.56 -4.12
CA ALA A 81 12.59 -13.00 -3.29
C ALA A 81 11.94 -11.80 -3.99
N THR A 82 10.61 -11.79 -4.11
CA THR A 82 9.89 -10.58 -4.54
C THR A 82 9.52 -9.75 -3.32
N LEU A 83 9.87 -8.46 -3.29
CA LEU A 83 9.26 -7.46 -2.43
C LEU A 83 8.35 -6.57 -3.28
N SER A 84 7.05 -6.66 -3.07
CA SER A 84 6.05 -5.87 -3.76
C SER A 84 5.54 -4.73 -2.87
N LEU A 85 5.56 -3.51 -3.41
CA LEU A 85 5.10 -2.31 -2.71
C LEU A 85 3.62 -1.98 -2.94
N ALA A 86 2.92 -2.80 -3.74
CA ALA A 86 1.51 -2.64 -4.05
C ALA A 86 0.72 -3.97 -4.03
N MET A 87 1.25 -4.97 -3.31
CA MET A 87 0.59 -6.27 -3.13
C MET A 87 -0.60 -6.16 -2.17
N GLU A 88 -1.77 -5.82 -2.71
CA GLU A 88 -3.02 -5.82 -1.96
C GLU A 88 -3.71 -7.19 -1.99
N GLU A 89 -4.64 -7.38 -1.06
CA GLU A 89 -5.38 -8.62 -0.82
C GLU A 89 -6.10 -9.12 -2.08
N SER A 90 -6.68 -8.20 -2.86
CA SER A 90 -7.35 -8.55 -4.11
C SER A 90 -6.39 -9.09 -5.17
N ALA A 91 -5.17 -8.53 -5.26
CA ALA A 91 -4.13 -9.02 -6.15
C ALA A 91 -3.61 -10.37 -5.65
N ARG A 92 -3.38 -10.52 -4.34
CA ARG A 92 -2.97 -11.76 -3.69
C ARG A 92 -3.96 -12.91 -3.92
N GLU A 93 -5.27 -12.63 -3.85
CA GLU A 93 -6.32 -13.60 -4.17
C GLU A 93 -6.27 -14.02 -5.65
N ARG A 94 -6.06 -13.08 -6.58
CA ARG A 94 -6.00 -13.36 -8.03
C ARG A 94 -4.72 -14.05 -8.47
N ILE A 95 -3.59 -13.81 -7.80
CA ILE A 95 -2.36 -14.57 -8.01
C ILE A 95 -2.58 -16.02 -7.57
N GLY A 96 -3.23 -16.22 -6.43
CA GLY A 96 -3.47 -17.53 -5.83
C GLY A 96 -2.35 -17.94 -4.88
N ASP A 97 -2.64 -18.90 -4.00
CA ASP A 97 -1.80 -19.21 -2.84
C ASP A 97 -0.41 -19.74 -3.17
N ASP A 98 -0.31 -20.65 -4.16
CA ASP A 98 0.98 -21.22 -4.53
C ASP A 98 1.84 -20.21 -5.28
N ALA A 99 1.21 -19.45 -6.18
CA ALA A 99 1.92 -18.46 -6.98
C ALA A 99 2.37 -17.27 -6.14
N ALA A 100 1.65 -16.90 -5.09
CA ALA A 100 2.03 -15.80 -4.22
C ALA A 100 2.97 -16.19 -3.08
N ALA A 101 3.21 -17.49 -2.86
CA ALA A 101 4.03 -17.96 -1.75
C ALA A 101 5.46 -17.38 -1.83
N GLY A 102 5.92 -16.72 -0.76
CA GLY A 102 7.25 -16.11 -0.70
C GLY A 102 7.34 -14.68 -1.24
N ILE A 103 6.24 -14.10 -1.71
CA ILE A 103 6.18 -12.66 -1.97
C ILE A 103 6.10 -11.91 -0.64
N TRP A 104 6.96 -10.90 -0.49
CA TRP A 104 6.96 -9.96 0.62
C TRP A 104 6.16 -8.72 0.25
N ALA A 105 5.37 -8.22 1.20
CA ALA A 105 4.63 -6.98 1.07
C ALA A 105 4.91 -6.09 2.28
N ALA A 106 4.97 -4.78 2.06
CA ALA A 106 5.15 -3.78 3.10
C ALA A 106 4.08 -2.69 2.97
N LEU A 107 2.97 -2.87 3.70
CA LEU A 107 1.77 -2.02 3.65
C LEU A 107 1.40 -1.51 5.05
N GLY A 108 0.48 -0.55 5.13
CA GLY A 108 -0.04 -0.06 6.42
C GLY A 108 -0.84 -1.14 7.14
N TYR A 109 -1.67 -1.85 6.38
CA TYR A 109 -2.63 -2.82 6.89
C TYR A 109 -2.61 -4.12 6.08
N PHE A 110 -3.01 -5.21 6.75
CA PHE A 110 -3.35 -6.48 6.12
C PHE A 110 -4.67 -7.02 6.69
N GLU A 111 -5.58 -7.52 5.84
CA GLU A 111 -6.86 -8.10 6.28
C GLU A 111 -6.66 -9.22 7.32
N GLY A 112 -5.57 -9.99 7.20
CA GLY A 112 -5.27 -11.08 8.13
C GLY A 112 -4.65 -10.65 9.47
N LEU A 113 -4.75 -9.39 9.90
CA LEU A 113 -4.27 -8.95 11.22
C LEU A 113 -5.11 -9.57 12.35
N ASP A 114 -4.45 -10.18 13.34
CA ASP A 114 -5.13 -10.86 14.45
C ASP A 114 -5.38 -9.91 15.64
N THR A 115 -6.13 -8.83 15.39
CA THR A 115 -6.55 -7.86 16.42
C THR A 115 -8.06 -7.90 16.62
N THR A 116 -8.52 -7.55 17.81
CA THR A 116 -9.95 -7.49 18.14
C THR A 116 -10.66 -6.44 17.27
N GLU A 117 -10.00 -5.31 17.06
CA GLU A 117 -10.44 -4.17 16.26
C GLU A 117 -10.59 -4.55 14.79
N ASN A 118 -9.61 -5.27 14.23
CA ASN A 118 -9.67 -5.75 12.85
C ASN A 118 -10.81 -6.77 12.67
N LYS A 119 -10.92 -7.77 13.56
CA LYS A 119 -12.03 -8.73 13.52
C LYS A 119 -13.40 -8.04 13.59
N ALA A 120 -13.53 -7.01 14.42
CA ALA A 120 -14.75 -6.23 14.51
C ALA A 120 -15.03 -5.41 13.24
N LEU A 121 -14.00 -4.80 12.62
CA LEU A 121 -14.14 -4.11 11.34
C LEU A 121 -14.60 -5.07 10.23
N LEU A 122 -13.92 -6.21 10.09
CA LEU A 122 -14.25 -7.24 9.12
C LEU A 122 -15.67 -7.79 9.33
N GLY A 123 -16.06 -8.04 10.58
CA GLY A 123 -17.42 -8.47 10.92
C GLY A 123 -18.48 -7.46 10.48
N ARG A 124 -18.28 -6.16 10.77
CA ARG A 124 -19.20 -5.10 10.32
C ARG A 124 -19.23 -4.98 8.79
N TYR A 125 -18.07 -5.06 8.15
CA TYR A 125 -17.92 -4.93 6.70
C TYR A 125 -18.63 -6.06 5.97
N ARG A 126 -18.35 -7.32 6.34
CA ARG A 126 -19.00 -8.51 5.76
C ARG A 126 -20.49 -8.58 6.13
N GLY A 127 -20.89 -8.16 7.33
CA GLY A 127 -22.29 -8.08 7.73
C GLY A 127 -23.09 -7.08 6.89
N LYS A 128 -22.48 -5.97 6.48
CA LYS A 128 -23.13 -4.92 5.67
C LYS A 128 -23.15 -5.23 4.17
N TYR A 129 -22.05 -5.73 3.62
CA TYR A 129 -21.87 -5.89 2.18
C TYR A 129 -21.92 -7.36 1.71
N GLY A 130 -22.05 -8.30 2.64
CA GLY A 130 -22.17 -9.73 2.36
C GLY A 130 -20.82 -10.43 2.16
N ARG A 131 -20.90 -11.76 2.00
CA ARG A 131 -19.72 -12.64 1.87
C ARG A 131 -18.87 -12.39 0.62
N TRP A 132 -19.45 -11.74 -0.41
CA TRP A 132 -18.80 -11.47 -1.70
C TRP A 132 -18.24 -10.05 -1.80
N ALA A 133 -18.27 -9.28 -0.70
CA ALA A 133 -17.62 -7.99 -0.68
C ALA A 133 -16.12 -8.16 -0.99
N PRO A 134 -15.48 -7.24 -1.72
CA PRO A 134 -14.04 -7.28 -1.97
C PRO A 134 -13.24 -7.41 -0.67
N PRO A 135 -12.03 -7.99 -0.68
CA PRO A 135 -11.18 -7.95 0.49
C PRO A 135 -10.85 -6.50 0.89
N LEU A 136 -10.73 -6.26 2.20
CA LEU A 136 -10.28 -4.96 2.66
C LEU A 136 -8.79 -4.86 2.42
N SER A 137 -8.37 -3.81 1.73
CA SER A 137 -6.96 -3.51 1.53
C SER A 137 -6.45 -2.38 2.40
N SER A 138 -5.14 -2.18 2.41
CA SER A 138 -4.54 -1.04 3.09
C SER A 138 -5.14 0.28 2.61
N LEU A 139 -5.45 0.42 1.31
CA LEU A 139 -6.16 1.61 0.82
C LEU A 139 -7.58 1.73 1.37
N SER A 140 -8.32 0.62 1.43
CA SER A 140 -9.70 0.60 1.94
C SER A 140 -9.75 0.97 3.41
N GLU A 141 -8.80 0.44 4.18
CA GLU A 141 -8.64 0.70 5.60
C GLU A 141 -8.26 2.16 5.83
N SER A 142 -7.24 2.70 5.16
CA SER A 142 -6.82 4.09 5.33
C SER A 142 -7.92 5.09 4.99
N VAL A 143 -8.77 4.80 4.00
CA VAL A 143 -9.95 5.63 3.69
C VAL A 143 -10.99 5.54 4.80
N TYR A 144 -11.25 4.35 5.35
CA TYR A 144 -12.14 4.18 6.49
C TYR A 144 -11.63 4.96 7.70
N GLU A 145 -10.33 4.87 8.00
CA GLU A 145 -9.70 5.61 9.08
C GLU A 145 -9.85 7.13 8.90
N ALA A 146 -9.52 7.64 7.72
CA ALA A 146 -9.59 9.06 7.42
C ALA A 146 -11.00 9.61 7.63
N VAL A 147 -12.04 8.88 7.19
CA VAL A 147 -13.44 9.28 7.38
C VAL A 147 -13.86 9.17 8.84
N ALA A 148 -13.41 8.15 9.57
CA ALA A 148 -13.71 7.99 10.99
C ALA A 148 -13.09 9.10 11.83
N LEU A 149 -11.81 9.43 11.59
CA LEU A 149 -11.09 10.52 12.22
C LEU A 149 -11.74 11.87 11.92
N TYR A 150 -12.10 12.11 10.65
CA TYR A 150 -12.80 13.32 10.26
C TYR A 150 -14.16 13.46 10.98
N ALA A 151 -14.95 12.38 11.04
CA ALA A 151 -16.23 12.40 11.74
C ALA A 151 -16.08 12.67 13.24
N ALA A 152 -15.03 12.13 13.88
CA ALA A 152 -14.72 12.44 15.28
C ALA A 152 -14.30 13.91 15.46
N ALA A 153 -13.47 14.43 14.55
CA ALA A 153 -13.03 15.83 14.57
C ALA A 153 -14.19 16.81 14.39
N VAL A 154 -15.15 16.52 13.52
CA VAL A 154 -16.35 17.35 13.35
C VAL A 154 -17.22 17.36 14.61
N ARG A 155 -17.33 16.24 15.34
CA ARG A 155 -18.09 16.18 16.59
C ARG A 155 -17.43 16.97 17.73
N ASN A 156 -16.09 17.03 17.74
CA ASN A 156 -15.31 17.69 18.78
C ASN A 156 -14.93 19.15 18.44
N GLY A 157 -14.94 19.52 17.16
CA GLY A 157 -14.56 20.83 16.64
C GLY A 157 -15.73 21.77 16.43
N ARG A 158 -15.44 23.04 16.11
CA ARG A 158 -16.44 24.11 15.94
C ARG A 158 -17.21 24.09 14.59
N GLY A 159 -17.28 22.95 13.90
CA GLY A 159 -18.02 22.81 12.63
C GLY A 159 -17.42 23.55 11.42
N ASP A 160 -16.42 24.42 11.60
CA ASP A 160 -15.66 25.05 10.53
C ASP A 160 -14.35 24.29 10.20
N VAL A 161 -13.81 24.53 9.00
CA VAL A 161 -12.63 23.82 8.47
C VAL A 161 -11.41 23.95 9.39
N ARG A 162 -11.21 25.12 10.00
CA ARG A 162 -10.06 25.38 10.87
C ARG A 162 -10.19 24.61 12.18
N GLY A 163 -11.36 24.66 12.81
CA GLY A 163 -11.65 23.93 14.04
C GLY A 163 -11.53 22.41 13.85
N VAL A 164 -11.96 21.89 12.69
CA VAL A 164 -11.78 20.47 12.36
C VAL A 164 -10.30 20.12 12.17
N ALA A 165 -9.52 20.95 11.48
CA ALA A 165 -8.09 20.72 11.28
C ALA A 165 -7.29 20.77 12.60
N GLU A 166 -7.65 21.66 13.52
CA GLU A 166 -7.07 21.72 14.86
C GLU A 166 -7.45 20.47 15.67
N ALA A 167 -8.71 20.04 15.65
CA ALA A 167 -9.16 18.83 16.33
C ALA A 167 -8.47 17.55 15.80
N LEU A 168 -8.21 17.45 14.48
CA LEU A 168 -7.53 16.29 13.88
C LEU A 168 -6.10 16.08 14.40
N ARG A 169 -5.41 17.13 14.89
CA ARG A 169 -4.05 17.01 15.45
C ARG A 169 -4.04 16.34 16.83
N GLU A 170 -5.11 16.57 17.59
CA GLU A 170 -5.23 16.13 18.98
C GLU A 170 -5.92 14.78 19.11
N ILE A 171 -6.79 14.41 18.17
CA ILE A 171 -7.54 13.16 18.24
C ILE A 171 -6.60 11.95 18.23
N ARG A 172 -6.95 11.00 19.11
CA ARG A 172 -6.39 9.65 19.16
C ARG A 172 -7.57 8.69 19.11
N MET A 173 -7.54 7.75 18.18
CA MET A 173 -8.53 6.68 18.08
C MET A 173 -7.80 5.34 18.07
N THR A 174 -8.41 4.33 18.69
CA THR A 174 -7.94 2.94 18.55
C THR A 174 -8.43 2.42 17.20
N MET A 175 -7.50 1.99 16.37
CA MET A 175 -7.76 1.62 14.98
C MET A 175 -7.31 0.17 14.69
N PRO A 176 -7.80 -0.46 13.60
CA PRO A 176 -7.52 -1.85 13.25
C PRO A 176 -6.02 -2.22 13.19
N GLU A 177 -5.17 -1.29 12.75
CA GLU A 177 -3.72 -1.46 12.60
C GLU A 177 -2.96 -1.58 13.95
N ALA A 178 -3.55 -1.18 15.07
CA ALA A 178 -2.82 -1.01 16.32
C ALA A 178 -3.20 -2.06 17.40
N PRO A 179 -2.28 -2.94 17.85
CA PRO A 179 -2.32 -3.34 19.25
C PRO A 179 -2.22 -2.07 20.10
N SER A 180 -2.90 -2.04 21.26
CA SER A 180 -3.05 -0.87 22.15
C SER A 180 -1.75 -0.21 22.65
N SER A 181 -0.58 -0.68 22.22
CA SER A 181 0.75 -0.25 22.63
C SER A 181 1.67 0.23 21.49
N GLN A 182 1.19 0.41 20.25
CA GLN A 182 2.04 0.89 19.15
C GLN A 182 1.49 2.16 18.48
N PRO A 183 2.35 3.16 18.18
CA PRO A 183 1.93 4.37 17.48
C PRO A 183 1.56 4.08 16.02
N ALA A 184 0.67 4.91 15.46
CA ALA A 184 0.09 4.86 14.10
C ALA A 184 1.09 5.01 12.92
N ARG A 185 2.37 4.65 13.09
CA ARG A 185 3.42 4.75 12.06
C ARG A 185 4.14 3.42 11.79
N THR A 186 3.71 2.32 12.40
CA THR A 186 4.35 1.02 12.19
C THR A 186 3.93 0.46 10.83
N ARG A 187 4.87 0.40 9.87
CA ARG A 187 4.65 -0.34 8.63
C ARG A 187 4.58 -1.83 8.94
N CYS A 188 3.52 -2.49 8.50
CA CYS A 188 3.43 -3.94 8.58
C CYS A 188 4.23 -4.53 7.40
N VAL A 189 5.17 -5.44 7.70
CA VAL A 189 5.82 -6.26 6.68
C VAL A 189 5.31 -7.69 6.84
N ARG A 190 4.80 -8.27 5.75
CA ARG A 190 4.24 -9.62 5.78
C ARG A 190 4.68 -10.42 4.57
N THR A 191 4.96 -11.70 4.78
CA THR A 191 5.13 -12.68 3.72
C THR A 191 3.80 -13.33 3.37
N CYS A 192 3.57 -13.53 2.09
CA CYS A 192 2.50 -14.37 1.60
C CYS A 192 2.86 -15.84 1.84
N THR A 193 2.14 -16.50 2.74
CA THR A 193 2.30 -17.94 3.02
C THR A 193 1.23 -18.76 2.27
N SER A 194 1.54 -20.00 1.91
CA SER A 194 0.59 -20.95 1.29
C SER A 194 -0.10 -21.79 2.37
N PRO A 195 -1.41 -22.12 2.26
CA PRO A 195 -2.12 -22.99 3.21
C PRO A 195 -1.56 -24.41 3.31
N ARG A 196 -0.78 -24.87 2.31
CA ARG A 196 -0.12 -26.19 2.33
C ARG A 196 1.16 -26.20 3.17
N GLN A 197 1.64 -25.03 3.60
CA GLN A 197 2.68 -24.92 4.60
C GLN A 197 1.98 -24.81 5.96
N SER A 198 2.16 -25.82 6.82
CA SER A 198 1.62 -25.82 8.19
C SER A 198 1.89 -24.49 8.89
N PRO A 199 0.99 -24.00 9.78
CA PRO A 199 1.23 -22.80 10.58
C PRO A 199 2.30 -23.11 11.62
N GLY A 200 3.56 -23.11 11.19
CA GLY A 200 4.73 -23.37 11.99
C GLY A 200 5.70 -22.20 11.85
N ALA A 201 5.73 -21.36 12.89
CA ALA A 201 6.75 -20.37 13.19
C ALA A 201 6.85 -19.15 12.26
N PHE A 202 6.02 -18.14 12.50
CA PHE A 202 6.49 -16.77 12.78
C PHE A 202 5.36 -15.97 13.46
N ALA A 203 4.89 -16.50 14.60
CA ALA A 203 4.27 -15.64 15.61
C ALA A 203 5.41 -14.85 16.25
N SER A 204 5.19 -13.55 16.48
CA SER A 204 6.10 -12.60 17.14
C SER A 204 6.87 -13.24 18.29
N ARG A 205 8.09 -13.71 18.00
CA ARG A 205 9.07 -14.13 19.01
C ARG A 205 10.07 -12.99 19.23
N PRO A 206 10.49 -12.74 20.47
CA PRO A 206 11.60 -11.83 20.74
C PRO A 206 12.84 -12.36 19.99
N ASP A 207 13.55 -11.47 19.30
CA ASP A 207 14.79 -11.69 18.55
C ASP A 207 15.74 -12.70 19.23
N ASP A 208 15.63 -13.98 18.85
CA ASP A 208 16.53 -15.06 19.25
C ASP A 208 17.33 -15.61 18.05
N GLY A 209 17.72 -14.73 17.12
CA GLY A 209 19.00 -14.81 16.40
C GLY A 209 19.31 -16.05 15.55
N ARG A 210 18.35 -16.93 15.24
CA ARG A 210 18.56 -18.08 14.34
C ARG A 210 17.40 -18.23 13.37
N ASP A 211 17.76 -18.55 12.12
CA ASP A 211 16.90 -18.91 10.98
C ASP A 211 16.47 -17.77 10.02
N ALA A 212 17.37 -16.83 9.75
CA ALA A 212 17.44 -16.17 8.44
C ALA A 212 18.57 -16.80 7.60
N PRO A 213 18.40 -16.96 6.27
CA PRO A 213 19.52 -17.32 5.38
C PRO A 213 20.66 -16.32 5.60
N ALA A 214 21.91 -16.81 5.60
CA ALA A 214 23.07 -16.06 6.10
C ALA A 214 23.32 -14.69 5.42
N SER A 215 22.71 -14.45 4.25
CA SER A 215 22.79 -13.20 3.50
C SER A 215 21.91 -12.05 4.02
N LEU A 216 20.96 -12.30 4.93
CA LEU A 216 19.95 -11.31 5.35
C LEU A 216 19.93 -11.02 6.87
N ARG A 217 20.99 -11.32 7.62
CA ARG A 217 21.07 -10.94 9.04
C ARG A 217 21.35 -9.44 9.17
N PRO A 218 20.42 -8.63 9.73
CA PRO A 218 20.68 -7.20 9.93
C PRO A 218 21.76 -7.00 11.00
N ARG A 219 22.87 -6.34 10.64
CA ARG A 219 23.77 -5.76 11.63
C ARG A 219 23.01 -4.66 12.37
N ARG A 220 23.01 -4.68 13.70
CA ARG A 220 22.41 -3.64 14.54
C ARG A 220 22.96 -2.27 14.13
N LEU A 221 22.15 -1.48 13.44
CA LEU A 221 22.43 -0.08 13.12
C LEU A 221 22.11 0.78 14.35
N ARG A 222 23.07 1.61 14.77
CA ARG A 222 22.82 2.70 15.73
C ARG A 222 22.02 3.80 15.01
N PRO A 223 21.05 4.45 15.68
CA PRO A 223 20.25 5.50 15.05
C PRO A 223 21.11 6.74 14.74
N ALA A 224 21.06 7.20 13.48
CA ALA A 224 21.57 8.52 13.07
C ALA A 224 20.46 9.57 13.21
N SER A 225 20.81 10.80 13.62
CA SER A 225 19.85 11.86 13.94
C SER A 225 19.16 12.42 12.69
N THR A 226 17.82 12.35 12.68
CA THR A 226 16.94 12.94 11.67
C THR A 226 16.79 14.44 11.88
N ALA A 227 17.45 15.26 11.05
CA ALA A 227 17.19 16.70 10.97
C ALA A 227 17.27 17.29 9.55
N ALA A 228 17.59 16.51 8.51
CA ALA A 228 17.91 17.05 7.18
C ALA A 228 16.93 16.66 6.04
N ALA A 229 15.97 15.75 6.27
CA ALA A 229 15.15 15.20 5.19
C ALA A 229 13.86 15.99 4.88
N GLU A 230 13.41 16.89 5.77
CA GLU A 230 12.13 17.62 5.59
C GLU A 230 12.21 18.82 4.63
N SER A 231 13.39 19.38 4.34
CA SER A 231 13.51 20.62 3.56
C SER A 231 13.46 20.43 2.04
N ALA A 232 13.77 19.23 1.54
CA ALA A 232 13.85 18.96 0.11
C ALA A 232 12.48 18.66 -0.54
N ASP A 233 11.56 18.05 0.21
CA ASP A 233 10.26 17.60 -0.32
C ASP A 233 9.27 18.77 -0.47
N ASP A 234 9.31 19.73 0.45
CA ASP A 234 8.45 20.92 0.44
C ASP A 234 8.75 21.86 -0.74
N SER A 235 10.02 21.89 -1.16
CA SER A 235 10.49 22.66 -2.32
C SER A 235 9.99 22.08 -3.65
N ALA A 236 9.87 20.75 -3.75
CA ALA A 236 9.37 20.06 -4.94
C ALA A 236 7.85 20.19 -5.09
N VAL A 237 7.10 20.17 -3.99
CA VAL A 237 5.65 20.37 -3.97
C VAL A 237 5.28 21.81 -4.36
N LYS A 238 6.03 22.81 -3.89
CA LYS A 238 5.82 24.22 -4.24
C LYS A 238 6.06 24.49 -5.73
N ALA A 239 7.11 23.94 -6.31
CA ALA A 239 7.42 24.09 -7.74
C ALA A 239 6.36 23.47 -8.68
N HIS A 240 5.61 22.47 -8.21
CA HIS A 240 4.53 21.84 -8.98
C HIS A 240 3.25 22.69 -8.96
N ARG A 241 2.95 23.36 -7.84
CA ARG A 241 1.76 24.22 -7.68
C ARG A 241 1.79 25.44 -8.59
N ASP A 242 2.97 25.95 -8.92
CA ASP A 242 3.16 27.12 -9.77
C ASP A 242 3.08 26.81 -11.29
N ARG A 243 3.07 25.53 -11.68
CA ARG A 243 3.06 25.09 -13.10
C ARG A 243 1.71 24.61 -13.63
N VAL A 244 0.71 24.42 -12.76
CA VAL A 244 -0.61 23.92 -13.15
C VAL A 244 -1.65 25.04 -13.02
N PRO A 245 -2.06 25.71 -14.11
CA PRO A 245 -3.08 26.74 -14.03
C PRO A 245 -4.44 26.11 -13.65
N ILE A 246 -4.99 26.54 -12.53
CA ILE A 246 -6.36 26.22 -12.10
C ILE A 246 -7.31 27.00 -13.03
N PRO A 247 -8.25 26.36 -13.76
CA PRO A 247 -9.20 27.08 -14.58
C PRO A 247 -10.12 27.94 -13.70
N PRO A 248 -10.52 29.15 -14.14
CA PRO A 248 -11.38 30.02 -13.35
C PRO A 248 -12.75 29.35 -13.12
N ARG A 249 -13.28 29.49 -11.90
CA ARG A 249 -14.62 29.03 -11.53
C ARG A 249 -15.64 29.67 -12.46
N SER A 250 -16.39 28.85 -13.20
CA SER A 250 -17.57 29.32 -13.91
C SER A 250 -18.67 29.63 -12.88
N ASP A 251 -19.20 30.85 -12.93
CA ASP A 251 -20.35 31.27 -12.14
C ASP A 251 -21.55 30.35 -12.45
N ARG A 252 -21.92 29.52 -11.47
CA ARG A 252 -23.19 28.78 -11.53
C ARG A 252 -24.33 29.78 -11.35
N ARG A 253 -24.95 30.12 -12.48
CA ARG A 253 -26.25 30.78 -12.55
C ARG A 253 -27.26 30.03 -11.66
N THR A 254 -27.97 30.81 -10.86
CA THR A 254 -29.12 30.44 -10.05
C THR A 254 -30.17 29.71 -10.90
N PRO A 255 -30.77 28.59 -10.45
CA PRO A 255 -31.88 27.99 -11.17
C PRO A 255 -33.16 28.79 -10.90
N THR A 256 -33.68 29.44 -11.94
CA THR A 256 -35.02 30.00 -11.96
C THR A 256 -36.05 28.88 -11.88
N ARG A 257 -36.90 28.90 -10.86
CA ARG A 257 -38.11 28.08 -10.76
C ARG A 257 -39.11 28.52 -11.84
N SER A 258 -39.55 27.59 -12.68
CA SER A 258 -40.77 27.74 -13.48
C SER A 258 -41.86 26.78 -12.94
N PRO A 259 -43.14 27.15 -13.04
CA PRO A 259 -44.19 26.59 -12.18
C PRO A 259 -44.82 25.31 -12.73
N THR A 260 -45.26 24.50 -11.77
CA THR A 260 -45.97 23.23 -11.90
C THR A 260 -47.28 23.39 -12.68
N ALA A 261 -47.44 22.66 -13.78
CA ALA A 261 -48.73 22.47 -14.43
C ALA A 261 -49.44 21.27 -13.77
N ALA A 262 -50.52 21.56 -13.05
CA ALA A 262 -51.44 20.57 -12.49
C ALA A 262 -52.27 19.93 -13.62
N HIS A 263 -52.25 18.61 -13.70
CA HIS A 263 -53.28 17.84 -14.40
C HIS A 263 -54.51 17.73 -13.48
N GLY A 264 -55.60 18.42 -13.86
CA GLY A 264 -56.93 18.21 -13.33
C GLY A 264 -57.74 17.32 -14.27
N VAL A 265 -58.19 16.18 -13.76
CA VAL A 265 -59.27 15.38 -14.33
C VAL A 265 -60.59 15.99 -13.83
N ARG A 266 -61.44 16.37 -14.79
CA ARG A 266 -62.83 16.88 -14.70
C ARG A 266 -63.03 18.28 -14.16
#